data_AF-A0A9E3SF71-F1
#
_entry.id   AF-A0A9E3SF71-F1
#
_cell.length_a   1.000
_cell.length_b   1.000
_cell.length_c   1.000
_cell.angle_alpha   90.00
_cell.angle_beta   90.00
_cell.angle_gamma   90.00
#
_symmetry.space_group_name_H-M   'P 1'
#
loop_
_entity.id
_entity.type
_entity.pdbx_description
1 polymer ?
#
loop_
_entity_poly.entity_id
_entity_poly.type
_entity_poly.pdbx_seq_one_letter_code
_entity_poly.pdbx_strand_id
1 'polypeptide(L)'
;MTTQKSQRHLLPDLLKGIAVILMVQVHLTELFATPAFFNSLAGKISLFLGGLPAAPVFMAMMGYFIAWKGVSSKALLVRGIKLIGLGLLLNIGLNFHLLIKFLNGHFSGMNPWTYVFGVDILFLAGLSMGVIVGIQKLAAKRLLPWVLALLVA
;
A
#
# COMPACT_ATOMS: atom_id res chain seq x y z
N MET A 1 13.72 -36.95 8.40
CA MET A 1 13.63 -35.51 8.07
C MET A 1 12.23 -35.20 7.55
N THR A 2 11.32 -34.83 8.43
CA THR A 2 9.95 -34.47 8.06
C THR A 2 9.94 -33.03 7.56
N THR A 3 9.70 -32.86 6.27
CA THR A 3 9.49 -31.56 5.62
C THR A 3 8.23 -30.93 6.21
N GLN A 4 8.37 -30.03 7.18
CA GLN A 4 7.27 -29.15 7.60
C GLN A 4 6.88 -28.28 6.40
N LYS A 5 5.83 -28.71 5.69
CA LYS A 5 5.16 -27.93 4.66
C LYS A 5 4.61 -26.68 5.35
N SER A 6 5.30 -25.55 5.18
CA SER A 6 4.84 -24.23 5.63
C SER A 6 3.39 -24.07 5.21
N GLN A 7 2.46 -24.15 6.16
CA GLN A 7 1.04 -23.91 5.90
C GLN A 7 0.92 -22.44 5.53
N ARG A 8 0.93 -22.14 4.23
CA ARG A 8 0.57 -20.81 3.73
C ARG A 8 -0.91 -20.63 4.07
N HIS A 9 -1.21 -19.68 4.95
CA HIS A 9 -2.61 -19.30 5.17
C HIS A 9 -3.12 -18.64 3.90
N LEU A 10 -3.92 -19.41 3.16
CA LEU A 10 -4.50 -19.00 1.87
C LEU A 10 -5.40 -17.78 2.03
N LEU A 11 -6.14 -17.70 3.14
CA LEU A 11 -7.12 -16.65 3.40
C LEU A 11 -6.48 -15.25 3.46
N PRO A 12 -5.49 -14.95 4.31
CA PRO A 12 -4.85 -13.63 4.32
C PRO A 12 -4.10 -13.30 3.02
N ASP A 13 -3.56 -14.32 2.33
CA ASP A 13 -2.92 -14.15 1.03
C ASP A 13 -3.92 -13.81 -0.09
N LEU A 14 -5.14 -14.33 -0.01
CA LEU A 14 -6.24 -14.01 -0.92
C LEU A 14 -6.83 -12.63 -0.62
N LEU A 15 -7.09 -12.34 0.65
CA LEU A 15 -7.69 -11.07 1.08
C LEU A 15 -6.83 -9.87 0.70
N LYS A 16 -5.50 -9.95 0.91
CA LYS A 16 -4.59 -8.88 0.46
C LYS A 16 -4.62 -8.70 -1.07
N GLY A 17 -4.75 -9.80 -1.83
CA GLY A 17 -4.80 -9.76 -3.29
C GLY A 17 -6.09 -9.12 -3.79
N ILE A 18 -7.22 -9.52 -3.23
CA ILE A 18 -8.54 -8.90 -3.50
C ILE A 18 -8.50 -7.41 -3.15
N ALA A 19 -7.92 -7.06 -2.00
CA ALA A 19 -7.81 -5.66 -1.59
C ALA A 19 -6.99 -4.83 -2.59
N VAL A 20 -5.87 -5.35 -3.09
CA VAL A 20 -5.08 -4.66 -4.13
C VAL A 20 -5.88 -4.52 -5.42
N ILE A 21 -6.60 -5.54 -5.87
CA ILE A 21 -7.43 -5.47 -7.07
C ILE A 21 -8.51 -4.39 -6.93
N LEU A 22 -9.22 -4.36 -5.79
CA LEU A 22 -10.23 -3.34 -5.51
C LEU A 22 -9.63 -1.93 -5.43
N MET A 23 -8.42 -1.80 -4.89
CA MET A 23 -7.71 -0.51 -4.86
C MET A 23 -7.30 -0.05 -6.26
N VAL A 24 -6.79 -0.94 -7.12
CA VAL A 24 -6.53 -0.58 -8.53
C VAL A 24 -7.83 -0.20 -9.25
N GLN A 25 -8.91 -0.93 -8.99
CA GLN A 25 -10.23 -0.69 -9.59
C GLN A 25 -10.79 0.69 -9.22
N VAL A 26 -10.66 1.13 -7.96
CA VAL A 26 -11.11 2.49 -7.56
C VAL A 26 -10.25 3.57 -8.19
N HIS A 27 -8.93 3.41 -8.26
CA HIS A 27 -8.06 4.40 -8.92
C HIS A 27 -8.36 4.52 -10.43
N LEU A 28 -8.66 3.41 -11.11
CA LEU A 28 -9.10 3.45 -12.51
C LEU A 28 -10.45 4.17 -12.64
N THR A 29 -11.36 3.93 -11.71
CA THR A 29 -12.65 4.62 -11.68
C THR A 29 -12.44 6.13 -11.44
N GLU A 30 -11.57 6.51 -10.52
CA GLU A 30 -11.25 7.91 -10.24
C GLU A 30 -10.61 8.63 -11.44
N LEU A 31 -9.75 7.95 -12.19
CA LEU A 31 -9.04 8.53 -13.33
C LEU A 31 -9.85 8.56 -14.63
N PHE A 32 -10.75 7.59 -14.85
CA PHE A 32 -11.43 7.41 -16.14
C PHE A 32 -12.96 7.54 -16.08
N ALA A 33 -13.59 7.52 -14.91
CA ALA A 33 -15.04 7.57 -14.83
C ALA A 33 -15.61 8.95 -15.17
N THR A 34 -16.78 8.95 -15.80
CA THR A 34 -17.55 10.16 -16.06
C THR A 34 -18.41 10.54 -14.84
N PRO A 35 -18.83 11.82 -14.71
CA PRO A 35 -19.73 12.24 -13.64
C PRO A 35 -21.04 11.43 -13.56
N ALA A 36 -21.53 10.93 -14.70
CA ALA A 36 -22.70 10.06 -14.75
C ALA A 36 -22.44 8.71 -14.05
N PHE A 37 -21.23 8.15 -14.19
CA PHE A 37 -20.85 6.91 -13.52
C PHE A 37 -20.67 7.11 -12.01
N PHE A 38 -20.03 8.21 -11.58
CA PHE A 38 -19.90 8.53 -10.15
C PHE A 38 -21.25 8.67 -9.42
N ASN A 39 -22.25 9.24 -10.10
CA ASN A 39 -23.58 9.41 -9.54
C ASN A 39 -24.42 8.11 -9.57
N SER A 40 -24.00 7.11 -10.35
CA SER A 40 -24.66 5.81 -10.40
C SER A 40 -24.41 4.99 -9.13
N LEU A 41 -25.31 4.05 -8.83
CA LEU A 41 -25.14 3.12 -7.72
C LEU A 41 -23.86 2.29 -7.85
N ALA A 42 -23.48 1.91 -9.06
CA ALA A 42 -22.26 1.14 -9.32
C ALA A 42 -20.99 1.94 -8.98
N GLY A 43 -20.94 3.23 -9.33
CA GLY A 43 -19.81 4.11 -8.99
C GLY A 43 -19.67 4.32 -7.48
N LYS A 44 -20.79 4.51 -6.78
CA LYS A 44 -20.79 4.63 -5.31
C LYS A 44 -20.33 3.35 -4.61
N ILE A 45 -20.76 2.18 -5.08
CA ILE A 45 -20.32 0.89 -4.55
C ILE A 45 -18.82 0.68 -4.80
N SER A 46 -18.33 1.03 -5.99
CA SER A 46 -16.91 0.93 -6.31
C SER A 46 -16.05 1.83 -5.42
N LEU A 47 -16.41 3.11 -5.28
CA LEU A 47 -15.72 4.05 -4.40
C LEU A 47 -15.73 3.57 -2.95
N PHE A 48 -16.88 3.05 -2.49
CA PHE A 48 -17.00 2.51 -1.15
C PHE A 48 -16.07 1.32 -0.96
N LEU A 49 -16.16 0.29 -1.80
CA LEU A 49 -15.41 -0.97 -1.63
C LEU A 49 -13.91 -0.82 -1.84
N GLY A 50 -13.47 -0.04 -2.83
CA GLY A 50 -12.05 0.15 -3.12
C GLY A 50 -11.37 1.19 -2.24
N GLY A 51 -12.14 2.13 -1.65
CA GLY A 51 -11.63 3.15 -0.74
C GLY A 51 -11.66 2.72 0.73
N LEU A 52 -12.84 2.77 1.36
CA LEU A 52 -12.96 2.68 2.82
C LEU A 52 -12.51 1.34 3.43
N PRO A 53 -12.91 0.16 2.93
CA PRO A 53 -12.60 -1.12 3.56
C PRO A 53 -11.36 -1.79 2.97
N ALA A 54 -11.02 -1.59 1.69
CA ALA A 54 -9.90 -2.30 1.07
C ALA A 54 -8.55 -1.91 1.70
N ALA A 55 -8.31 -0.61 1.94
CA ALA A 55 -7.05 -0.15 2.51
C ALA A 55 -6.82 -0.65 3.96
N PRO A 56 -7.78 -0.54 4.91
CA PRO A 56 -7.62 -1.11 6.25
C PRO A 56 -7.45 -2.64 6.25
N VAL A 57 -8.20 -3.36 5.41
CA VAL A 57 -8.07 -4.83 5.32
C VAL A 57 -6.69 -5.22 4.83
N PHE A 58 -6.17 -4.56 3.80
CA PHE A 58 -4.82 -4.82 3.30
C PHE A 58 -3.76 -4.58 4.38
N MET A 59 -3.81 -3.42 5.04
CA MET A 59 -2.85 -3.06 6.09
C MET A 59 -2.92 -4.00 7.30
N ALA A 60 -4.12 -4.41 7.72
CA ALA A 60 -4.31 -5.36 8.80
C ALA A 60 -3.74 -6.74 8.46
N MET A 61 -3.99 -7.26 7.26
CA MET A 61 -3.43 -8.55 6.82
C MET A 61 -1.91 -8.50 6.71
N MET A 62 -1.36 -7.40 6.22
CA MET A 62 0.09 -7.18 6.16
C MET A 62 0.73 -7.18 7.55
N GLY A 63 0.14 -6.46 8.51
CA GLY A 63 0.57 -6.46 9.90
C GLY A 63 0.51 -7.86 10.54
N TYR A 64 -0.60 -8.57 10.34
CA TYR A 64 -0.80 -9.95 10.81
C TYR A 64 0.30 -10.88 10.29
N PHE A 65 0.64 -10.81 9.00
CA PHE A 65 1.71 -11.63 8.43
C PHE A 65 3.09 -11.34 9.01
N ILE A 66 3.39 -10.07 9.29
CA ILE A 66 4.67 -9.67 9.87
C ILE A 66 4.79 -10.22 11.28
N ALA A 67 3.73 -10.09 12.08
CA ALA A 67 3.68 -10.59 13.45
C ALA A 67 3.77 -12.13 13.50
N TRP A 68 3.02 -12.82 12.64
CA TRP A 68 2.93 -14.29 12.69
C TRP A 68 4.18 -15.00 12.15
N LYS A 69 4.76 -14.53 11.03
CA LYS A 69 5.92 -15.20 10.42
C LYS A 69 7.26 -14.93 11.12
N GLY A 70 7.33 -13.97 12.05
CA GLY A 70 8.60 -13.62 12.72
C GLY A 70 9.71 -13.26 11.71
N VAL A 71 9.37 -12.47 10.69
CA VAL A 71 10.27 -12.15 9.58
C VAL A 71 11.47 -11.34 10.08
N SER A 72 12.69 -11.72 9.68
CA SER A 72 13.89 -10.98 10.08
C SER A 72 13.86 -9.52 9.60
N SER A 73 14.43 -8.61 10.38
CA SER A 73 14.40 -7.17 10.08
C SER A 73 14.98 -6.82 8.71
N LYS A 74 16.01 -7.54 8.26
CA LYS A 74 16.59 -7.37 6.92
C LYS A 74 15.60 -7.78 5.83
N ALA A 75 14.94 -8.93 5.99
CA ALA A 75 13.93 -9.39 5.04
C ALA A 75 12.71 -8.47 5.01
N LEU A 76 12.32 -7.90 6.16
CA LEU A 76 11.22 -6.93 6.25
C LEU A 76 11.56 -5.61 5.53
N LEU A 77 12.77 -5.08 5.68
CA LEU A 77 13.24 -3.91 4.94
C LEU A 77 13.28 -4.15 3.42
N VAL A 78 13.83 -5.28 2.98
CA VAL A 78 13.87 -5.63 1.55
C VAL A 78 12.45 -5.75 0.97
N ARG A 79 11.51 -6.32 1.73
CA ARG A 79 10.10 -6.37 1.34
C ARG A 79 9.48 -4.97 1.26
N GLY A 80 9.77 -4.10 2.22
CA GLY A 80 9.28 -2.71 2.22
C GLY A 80 9.77 -1.93 1.00
N ILE A 81 11.06 -2.04 0.66
CA ILE A 81 11.64 -1.41 -0.54
C ILE A 81 11.00 -1.96 -1.81
N LYS A 82 10.78 -3.28 -1.89
CA LYS A 82 10.08 -3.91 -3.03
C LYS A 82 8.65 -3.38 -3.17
N LEU A 83 7.92 -3.18 -2.07
CA LEU A 83 6.57 -2.61 -2.11
C LEU A 83 6.57 -1.15 -2.58
N ILE A 84 7.53 -0.34 -2.14
CA ILE A 84 7.70 1.03 -2.62
C ILE A 84 7.98 1.03 -4.13
N GLY A 85 8.88 0.16 -4.60
CA GLY A 85 9.16 0.00 -6.02
C GLY A 85 7.95 -0.46 -6.84
N LEU A 86 7.14 -1.37 -6.30
CA LEU A 86 5.87 -1.79 -6.91
C LEU A 86 4.83 -0.68 -6.92
N GLY A 87 4.76 0.13 -5.86
CA GLY A 87 3.90 1.33 -5.81
C GLY A 87 4.28 2.35 -6.86
N LEU A 88 5.58 2.62 -7.05
CA LEU A 88 6.08 3.48 -8.13
C LEU A 88 5.66 2.94 -9.50
N LEU A 89 5.86 1.64 -9.74
CA LEU A 89 5.50 1.00 -11.01
C LEU A 89 3.99 1.08 -11.26
N LEU A 90 3.18 0.82 -10.23
CA LEU A 90 1.73 0.90 -10.31
C LEU A 90 1.26 2.33 -10.61
N ASN A 91 1.79 3.34 -9.92
CA ASN A 91 1.48 4.74 -10.19
C ASN A 91 1.84 5.17 -11.60
N ILE A 92 3.02 4.75 -12.09
CA ILE A 92 3.44 5.02 -13.47
C ILE A 92 2.47 4.36 -14.45
N GLY A 93 2.04 3.12 -14.17
CA GLY A 93 1.07 2.40 -15.00
C GLY A 93 -0.30 3.06 -15.03
N LEU A 94 -0.85 3.43 -13.87
CA LEU A 94 -2.15 4.11 -13.75
C LEU A 94 -2.15 5.47 -14.44
N ASN A 95 -1.06 6.23 -14.28
CA ASN A 95 -0.93 7.57 -14.84
C ASN A 95 -0.25 7.57 -16.23
N PHE A 96 0.01 6.41 -16.83
CA PHE A 96 0.75 6.32 -18.10
C PHE A 96 0.11 7.15 -19.22
N HIS A 97 -1.22 7.10 -19.30
CA HIS A 97 -2.01 7.92 -20.22
C HIS A 97 -1.80 9.43 -20.01
N LEU A 98 -1.76 9.88 -18.76
CA LEU A 98 -1.51 11.28 -18.42
C LEU A 98 -0.07 11.67 -18.75
N LEU A 99 0.90 10.80 -18.46
CA LEU A 99 2.32 11.00 -18.79
C LEU A 99 2.55 11.16 -20.30
N ILE A 100 1.88 10.36 -21.13
CA ILE A 100 1.93 10.52 -22.60
C ILE A 100 1.38 11.89 -23.01
N LYS A 101 0.26 12.33 -22.43
CA LYS A 101 -0.31 13.65 -22.74
C LYS A 101 0.61 14.80 -22.33
N PHE A 102 1.33 14.66 -21.22
CA PHE A 102 2.38 15.60 -20.82
C PHE A 102 3.52 15.65 -21.83
N LEU A 103 4.02 14.49 -22.28
CA LEU A 103 5.08 14.41 -23.29
C LEU A 103 4.66 15.04 -24.64
N ASN A 104 3.38 14.91 -24.99
CA ASN A 104 2.81 15.52 -26.20
C ASN A 104 2.51 17.02 -26.05
N GLY A 105 2.93 17.68 -24.96
CA GLY A 105 2.82 19.14 -24.79
C GLY A 105 1.42 19.66 -24.51
N HIS A 106 0.45 18.81 -24.13
CA HIS A 106 -0.94 19.24 -23.91
C HIS A 106 -1.17 19.90 -22.54
N PHE A 107 -0.20 19.85 -21.62
CA PHE A 107 -0.31 20.40 -20.26
C PHE A 107 0.91 21.26 -19.90
N SER A 108 0.88 22.53 -20.26
CA SER A 108 2.02 23.46 -20.17
C SER A 108 2.22 24.13 -18.80
N GLY A 109 1.80 23.51 -17.70
CA GLY A 109 1.89 24.14 -16.37
C GLY A 109 1.70 23.24 -15.15
N MET A 110 1.64 21.92 -15.34
CA MET A 110 1.40 20.98 -14.25
C MET A 110 2.61 20.06 -14.07
N ASN A 111 2.99 19.76 -12.83
CA ASN A 111 4.21 19.00 -12.55
C ASN A 111 3.94 17.48 -12.70
N PRO A 112 4.55 16.79 -13.68
CA PRO A 112 4.31 15.36 -13.92
C PRO A 112 4.79 14.48 -12.76
N TRP A 113 5.74 14.96 -11.95
CA TRP A 113 6.27 14.21 -10.81
C TRP A 113 5.24 13.94 -9.72
N THR A 114 4.21 14.80 -9.58
CA THR A 114 3.14 14.60 -8.60
C THR A 114 2.34 13.32 -8.86
N TYR A 115 2.20 12.92 -10.14
CA TYR A 115 1.48 11.70 -10.52
C TYR A 115 2.33 10.44 -10.38
N VAL A 116 3.65 10.57 -10.56
CA VAL A 116 4.59 9.45 -10.36
C VAL A 116 4.79 9.17 -8.87
N PHE A 117 4.96 10.21 -8.07
CA PHE A 117 5.14 10.13 -6.62
C PHE A 117 3.84 10.25 -5.83
N GLY A 118 2.68 10.04 -6.47
CA GLY A 118 1.41 9.95 -5.77
C GLY A 118 1.47 8.91 -4.65
N VAL A 119 0.98 9.23 -3.46
CA VAL A 119 1.09 8.29 -2.34
C VAL A 119 -0.02 7.25 -2.46
N ASP A 120 0.36 6.01 -2.77
CA ASP A 120 -0.55 4.85 -2.79
C ASP A 120 -0.32 3.94 -1.57
N ILE A 121 -1.26 3.04 -1.29
CA ILE A 121 -1.24 2.11 -0.15
C ILE A 121 0.03 1.26 -0.10
N LEU A 122 0.64 0.98 -1.26
CA LEU A 122 1.88 0.21 -1.34
C LEU A 122 3.08 0.99 -0.78
N PHE A 123 3.12 2.31 -0.97
CA PHE A 123 4.10 3.18 -0.31
C PHE A 123 3.87 3.20 1.19
N LEU A 124 2.61 3.39 1.62
CA LEU A 124 2.27 3.39 3.04
C LEU A 124 2.68 2.07 3.69
N ALA A 125 2.41 0.93 3.05
CA ALA A 125 2.79 -0.39 3.56
C ALA A 125 4.31 -0.57 3.60
N GLY A 126 5.04 -0.12 2.58
CA GLY A 126 6.50 -0.19 2.54
C GLY A 126 7.17 0.66 3.62
N LEU A 127 6.70 1.89 3.82
CA LEU A 127 7.13 2.77 4.91
C LEU A 127 6.78 2.19 6.28
N SER A 128 5.57 1.65 6.43
CA SER A 128 5.12 1.00 7.67
C SER A 128 6.02 -0.17 8.06
N MET A 129 6.49 -0.97 7.10
CA MET A 129 7.48 -2.02 7.37
C MET A 129 8.80 -1.47 7.90
N GLY A 130 9.27 -0.34 7.35
CA GLY A 130 10.47 0.35 7.83
C GLY A 130 10.31 0.83 9.26
N VAL A 131 9.16 1.44 9.57
CA VAL A 131 8.79 1.87 10.93
C VAL A 131 8.76 0.67 11.89
N ILE A 132 8.14 -0.45 11.51
CA ILE A 132 8.11 -1.67 12.32
C ILE A 132 9.54 -2.17 12.62
N VAL A 133 10.44 -2.17 11.64
CA VAL A 133 11.84 -2.55 11.86
C VAL A 133 12.54 -1.59 12.83
N GLY A 134 12.30 -0.29 12.70
CA GLY A 134 12.80 0.73 13.62
C GLY A 134 12.33 0.47 15.05
N ILE A 135 11.02 0.25 15.24
CA ILE A 135 10.41 -0.06 16.53
C ILE A 135 10.98 -1.36 17.11
N GLN A 136 11.10 -2.44 16.32
CA GLN A 136 11.68 -3.71 16.79
C GLN A 136 13.10 -3.53 17.33
N LYS A 137 13.95 -2.76 16.63
CA LYS A 137 15.32 -2.48 17.07
C LYS A 137 15.38 -1.59 18.30
N LEU A 138 14.46 -0.62 18.42
CA LEU A 138 14.39 0.29 19.55
C LEU A 138 13.86 -0.40 20.82
N ALA A 139 12.83 -1.23 20.66
CA ALA A 139 12.25 -2.05 21.72
C ALA A 139 13.25 -3.09 22.23
N ALA A 140 14.05 -3.71 21.35
CA ALA A 140 15.12 -4.63 21.74
C ALA A 140 16.18 -3.97 22.63
N LYS A 141 16.38 -2.65 22.53
CA LYS A 141 17.28 -1.87 23.40
C LYS A 141 16.64 -1.40 24.71
N ARG A 142 15.45 -1.89 25.09
CA ARG A 142 14.66 -1.41 26.26
C ARG A 142 14.44 0.11 26.29
N LEU A 143 14.38 0.77 25.12
CA LEU A 143 14.07 2.21 25.02
C LEU A 143 12.55 2.49 24.96
N LEU A 144 11.72 1.43 24.95
CA LEU A 144 10.26 1.52 24.95
C LEU A 144 9.65 2.39 26.08
N PRO A 145 10.11 2.31 27.35
CA PRO A 145 9.60 3.21 28.40
C PRO A 145 10.01 4.68 28.19
N TRP A 146 11.12 4.95 27.51
CA TRP A 146 11.56 6.33 27.23
C TRP A 146 10.73 6.99 26.14
N VAL A 147 10.32 6.23 25.11
CA VAL A 147 9.42 6.75 24.06
C VAL A 147 8.01 7.00 24.61
N LEU A 148 7.52 6.16 25.51
CA LEU A 148 6.24 6.37 26.20
C LEU A 148 6.30 7.58 27.16
N ALA A 149 7.42 7.77 27.86
CA ALA A 149 7.62 8.95 28.73
C ALA A 149 7.63 10.26 27.92
N LEU A 150 8.16 10.26 26.70
CA LEU A 150 8.23 11.44 25.83
C LEU A 150 6.90 11.79 25.15
N LEU A 151 5.95 10.84 25.09
CA LEU A 151 4.58 11.08 24.59
C LEU A 151 3.63 11.57 25.69
N VAL A 152 4.00 11.46 26.96
CA VAL A 152 3.21 11.87 28.13
C VAL A 152 3.73 13.19 28.75
N ALA A 153 4.96 13.58 28.44
CA ALA A 153 5.56 14.88 28.79
C ALA A 153 5.31 15.93 27.71
#